data_AF-W6UID4-F1
#
_entry.id   AF-W6UID4-F1
#
_cell.length_a   1.000
_cell.length_b   1.000
_cell.length_c   1.000
_cell.angle_alpha   90.00
_cell.angle_beta   90.00
_cell.angle_gamma   90.00
#
_symmetry.space_group_name_H-M   'P 1'
#
loop_
_entity.id
_entity.type
_entity.pdbx_description
1 polymer ?
#
loop_
_entity_poly.entity_id
_entity_poly.type
_entity_poly.pdbx_seq_one_letter_code
_entity_poly.pdbx_strand_id
1 'polypeptide(L)'
;MGLISAYCMWTRLSEDLSAALEQHANSPNRYCKTSEYMNLCFKVKWFYNTRIADVPEFKNVVPAYPSQFLIEPVGLSLISWFEPFVMQWLNENDEISMDFLRNAYQRDKKDGFHRSSGQALFSNSVVDVFTQLNQCFDIMKKLECPDPVVNDRFLNRFSQDGIPKVFSFCLPICNRDLTAA
;
A
#
# COMPACT_ATOMS: atom_id res chain seq x y z
N MET A 1 -36.39 -5.08 -2.86
CA MET A 1 -36.09 -5.81 -1.61
C MET A 1 -34.58 -5.92 -1.34
N GLY A 2 -33.78 -6.53 -2.22
CA GLY A 2 -32.33 -6.73 -1.96
C GLY A 2 -31.50 -5.45 -1.81
N LEU A 3 -31.77 -4.41 -2.60
CA LEU A 3 -31.01 -3.15 -2.58
C LEU A 3 -31.20 -2.34 -1.29
N ILE A 4 -32.43 -2.30 -0.76
CA ILE A 4 -32.72 -1.62 0.51
C ILE A 4 -32.00 -2.33 1.67
N SER A 5 -31.99 -3.67 1.66
CA SER A 5 -31.22 -4.45 2.66
C SER A 5 -29.73 -4.16 2.56
N ALA A 6 -29.17 -4.12 1.33
CA ALA A 6 -27.77 -3.81 1.11
C ALA A 6 -27.42 -2.39 1.62
N TYR A 7 -28.26 -1.40 1.31
CA TYR A 7 -28.13 -0.04 1.82
C TYR A 7 -28.11 0.01 3.35
N CYS A 8 -29.14 -0.52 4.01
CA CYS A 8 -29.24 -0.47 5.47
C CYS A 8 -28.09 -1.22 6.17
N MET A 9 -27.69 -2.38 5.65
CA MET A 9 -26.57 -3.14 6.21
C MET A 9 -25.25 -2.38 6.05
N TRP A 10 -25.01 -1.77 4.87
CA TRP A 10 -23.80 -1.00 4.63
C TRP A 10 -23.72 0.22 5.54
N THR A 11 -24.79 1.00 5.66
CA THR A 11 -24.83 2.18 6.53
C THR A 11 -24.48 1.84 7.98
N ARG A 12 -25.07 0.78 8.54
CA ARG A 12 -24.76 0.36 9.92
C ARG A 12 -23.33 -0.16 10.04
N LEU A 13 -22.91 -1.01 9.11
CA LEU A 13 -21.55 -1.55 9.10
C LEU A 13 -20.51 -0.44 8.98
N SER A 14 -20.74 0.58 8.17
CA SER A 14 -19.82 1.72 8.01
C SER A 14 -19.72 2.58 9.27
N GLU A 15 -20.84 2.83 9.96
CA GLU A 15 -20.86 3.56 11.23
C GLU A 15 -19.98 2.83 12.26
N ASP A 16 -20.20 1.52 12.41
CA ASP A 16 -19.45 0.70 13.37
C ASP A 16 -17.97 0.57 12.98
N LEU A 17 -17.67 0.34 11.69
CA LEU A 17 -16.29 0.21 11.20
C LEU A 17 -15.51 1.51 11.33
N SER A 18 -16.08 2.65 10.96
CA SER A 18 -15.42 3.95 11.06
C SER A 18 -15.06 4.27 12.51
N ALA A 19 -16.00 4.10 13.44
CA ALA A 19 -15.77 4.32 14.87
C ALA A 19 -14.71 3.36 15.44
N ALA A 20 -14.74 2.08 15.07
CA ALA A 20 -13.76 1.10 15.52
C ALA A 20 -12.34 1.40 14.98
N LEU A 21 -12.23 1.78 13.70
CA LEU A 21 -10.96 2.13 13.07
C LEU A 21 -10.38 3.42 13.63
N GLU A 22 -11.22 4.42 13.92
CA GLU A 22 -10.80 5.65 14.59
C GLU A 22 -10.25 5.38 15.99
N GLN A 23 -10.93 4.53 16.78
CA GLN A 23 -10.44 4.10 18.09
C GLN A 23 -9.10 3.36 17.98
N HIS A 24 -8.95 2.47 16.99
CA HIS A 24 -7.70 1.74 16.76
C HIS A 24 -6.57 2.65 16.25
N ALA A 25 -6.89 3.69 15.47
CA ALA A 25 -5.92 4.66 14.98
C ALA A 25 -5.36 5.51 16.14
N ASN A 26 -6.22 5.88 17.09
CA ASN A 26 -5.89 6.73 18.26
C ASN A 26 -5.38 5.94 19.48
N SER A 27 -5.51 4.61 19.49
CA SER A 27 -5.00 3.78 20.58
C SER A 27 -3.46 3.76 20.60
N PRO A 28 -2.81 4.03 21.74
CA PRO A 28 -1.35 3.99 21.86
C PRO A 28 -0.78 2.57 21.77
N ASN A 29 -1.56 1.56 22.18
CA ASN A 29 -1.24 0.16 21.96
C ASN A 29 -2.15 -0.39 20.86
N ARG A 30 -1.60 -0.61 19.68
CA ARG A 30 -2.29 -1.31 18.58
C ARG A 30 -2.18 -2.81 18.80
N TYR A 31 -3.32 -3.48 18.93
CA TYR A 31 -3.39 -4.92 19.23
C TYR A 31 -3.24 -5.83 18.00
N CYS A 32 -3.37 -5.28 16.79
CA CYS A 32 -3.35 -6.03 15.53
C CYS A 32 -2.17 -5.62 14.65
N LYS A 33 -1.73 -6.53 13.78
CA LYS A 33 -0.66 -6.25 12.81
C LYS A 33 -1.21 -5.37 11.68
N THR A 34 -0.39 -4.49 11.12
CA THR A 34 -0.70 -3.69 9.92
C THR A 34 -1.22 -4.54 8.77
N SER A 35 -0.68 -5.74 8.57
CA SER A 35 -1.15 -6.69 7.55
C SER A 35 -2.60 -7.14 7.76
N GLU A 36 -3.09 -7.20 9.00
CA GLU A 36 -4.50 -7.52 9.30
C GLU A 36 -5.41 -6.36 8.90
N TYR A 37 -5.01 -5.12 9.15
CA TYR A 37 -5.74 -3.93 8.70
C TYR A 37 -5.76 -3.81 7.17
N MET A 38 -4.65 -4.12 6.49
CA MET A 38 -4.60 -4.15 5.03
C MET A 38 -5.56 -5.21 4.47
N ASN A 39 -5.57 -6.40 5.05
CA ASN A 39 -6.51 -7.46 4.67
C ASN A 39 -7.97 -7.08 4.90
N LEU A 40 -8.24 -6.40 6.02
CA LEU A 40 -9.58 -5.86 6.30
C LEU A 40 -9.97 -4.82 5.25
N CYS A 41 -9.09 -3.87 4.92
CA CYS A 41 -9.31 -2.88 3.87
C CYS A 41 -9.70 -3.54 2.54
N PHE A 42 -8.95 -4.56 2.10
CA PHE A 42 -9.26 -5.29 0.87
C PHE A 42 -10.61 -6.02 0.94
N LYS A 43 -10.96 -6.64 2.08
CA LYS A 43 -12.25 -7.31 2.26
C LYS A 43 -13.42 -6.33 2.23
N VAL A 44 -13.30 -5.20 2.92
CA VAL A 44 -14.35 -4.17 2.97
C VAL A 44 -14.53 -3.54 1.59
N LYS A 45 -13.43 -3.24 0.88
CA LYS A 45 -13.46 -2.77 -0.51
C LYS A 45 -14.13 -3.78 -1.44
N TRP A 46 -13.74 -5.05 -1.38
CA TRP A 46 -14.34 -6.11 -2.21
C TRP A 46 -15.84 -6.24 -1.93
N PHE A 47 -16.24 -6.20 -0.66
CA PHE A 47 -17.65 -6.24 -0.26
C PHE A 47 -18.43 -5.06 -0.82
N TYR A 48 -17.90 -3.84 -0.70
CA TYR A 48 -18.49 -2.63 -1.25
C TYR A 48 -18.68 -2.75 -2.77
N ASN A 49 -17.62 -3.08 -3.51
CA ASN A 49 -17.66 -3.21 -4.97
C ASN A 49 -18.62 -4.31 -5.44
N THR A 50 -18.72 -5.42 -4.70
CA THR A 50 -19.53 -6.58 -5.11
C THR A 50 -21.01 -6.41 -4.80
N ARG A 51 -21.35 -5.72 -3.71
CA ARG A 51 -22.72 -5.73 -3.16
C ARG A 51 -23.37 -4.36 -3.02
N ILE A 52 -22.57 -3.29 -2.93
CA ILE A 52 -23.05 -1.95 -2.58
C ILE A 52 -22.91 -0.97 -3.75
N ALA A 53 -21.89 -1.11 -4.61
CA ALA A 53 -21.63 -0.19 -5.70
C ALA A 53 -22.80 -0.01 -6.70
N ASP A 54 -23.65 -1.03 -6.85
CA ASP A 54 -24.82 -1.01 -7.75
C ASP A 54 -26.10 -0.44 -7.10
N VAL A 55 -26.06 -0.11 -5.81
CA VAL A 55 -27.20 0.46 -5.08
C VAL A 55 -27.46 1.89 -5.58
N PRO A 56 -28.69 2.24 -6.02
CA PRO A 56 -29.00 3.52 -6.66
C PRO A 56 -28.58 4.75 -5.85
N GLU A 57 -28.69 4.67 -4.53
CA GLU A 57 -28.35 5.71 -3.57
C GLU A 57 -26.84 6.00 -3.51
N PHE A 58 -26.01 5.04 -3.92
CA PHE A 58 -24.54 5.17 -4.01
C PHE A 58 -24.05 5.24 -5.46
N LYS A 59 -24.94 5.06 -6.44
CA LYS A 59 -24.64 5.09 -7.87
C LYS A 59 -24.54 6.55 -8.34
N ASN A 60 -23.44 6.89 -9.01
CA ASN A 60 -23.12 8.24 -9.53
C ASN A 60 -22.79 9.31 -8.49
N VAL A 61 -22.47 8.93 -7.25
CA VAL A 61 -21.98 9.91 -6.28
C VAL A 61 -20.47 10.11 -6.47
N VAL A 62 -20.09 11.27 -7.00
CA VAL A 62 -18.69 11.65 -7.20
C VAL A 62 -18.08 12.09 -5.86
N PRO A 63 -16.85 11.64 -5.53
CA PRO A 63 -16.04 12.11 -4.42
C PRO A 63 -16.07 13.63 -4.23
N ALA A 64 -16.54 14.15 -3.10
CA ALA A 64 -16.21 15.50 -2.68
C ALA A 64 -15.52 15.41 -1.32
N TYR A 65 -14.21 15.64 -1.32
CA TYR A 65 -13.42 15.80 -0.09
C TYR A 65 -13.60 17.23 0.46
N PRO A 66 -13.19 17.45 1.71
CA PRO A 66 -14.04 17.81 2.82
C PRO A 66 -14.38 19.32 2.84
N SER A 67 -15.66 19.66 2.97
CA SER A 67 -16.01 20.88 3.68
C SER A 67 -17.29 20.61 4.46
N GLN A 68 -17.10 20.33 5.74
CA GLN A 68 -17.95 20.76 6.85
C GLN A 68 -19.43 20.98 6.48
N PHE A 69 -20.28 20.09 7.00
CA PHE A 69 -21.73 20.07 6.76
C PHE A 69 -22.08 19.63 5.34
N LEU A 70 -22.52 18.37 5.20
CA LEU A 70 -23.76 17.92 4.56
C LEU A 70 -23.61 16.46 4.12
N ILE A 71 -24.19 15.54 4.91
CA ILE A 71 -24.62 14.17 4.56
C ILE A 71 -23.70 13.48 3.55
N GLU A 72 -22.56 12.97 4.05
CA GLU A 72 -21.52 12.32 3.25
C GLU A 72 -21.98 10.95 2.71
N PRO A 73 -21.83 10.68 1.41
CA PRO A 73 -22.10 9.40 0.80
C PRO A 73 -20.99 8.40 1.17
N VAL A 74 -21.38 7.45 2.01
CA VAL A 74 -20.64 6.38 2.70
C VAL A 74 -19.65 5.56 1.84
N GLY A 75 -19.68 5.70 0.52
CA GLY A 75 -18.83 4.94 -0.40
C GLY A 75 -17.36 5.38 -0.45
N LEU A 76 -17.07 6.63 -0.11
CA LEU A 76 -15.75 7.22 -0.39
C LEU A 76 -14.86 7.47 0.82
N SER A 77 -15.43 7.36 2.02
CA SER A 77 -14.71 7.50 3.29
C SER A 77 -13.91 6.24 3.66
N LEU A 78 -14.12 5.13 2.95
CA LEU A 78 -13.49 3.83 3.25
C LEU A 78 -11.97 3.95 3.34
N ILE A 79 -11.33 4.59 2.36
CA ILE A 79 -9.86 4.70 2.37
C ILE A 79 -9.36 5.72 3.40
N SER A 80 -10.15 6.74 3.71
CA SER A 80 -9.81 7.68 4.78
C SER A 80 -9.70 6.97 6.13
N TRP A 81 -10.60 6.03 6.42
CA TRP A 81 -10.53 5.22 7.66
C TRP A 81 -9.28 4.33 7.71
N PHE A 82 -8.85 3.82 6.55
CA PHE A 82 -7.68 2.95 6.47
C PHE A 82 -6.36 3.70 6.25
N GLU A 83 -6.37 4.98 5.90
CA GLU A 83 -5.18 5.80 5.63
C GLU A 83 -4.08 5.67 6.70
N PRO A 84 -4.34 5.82 8.02
CA PRO A 84 -3.29 5.72 9.02
C PRO A 84 -2.65 4.32 9.08
N PHE A 85 -3.40 3.28 8.74
CA PHE A 85 -2.91 1.90 8.72
C PHE A 85 -2.13 1.59 7.45
N VAL A 86 -2.57 2.12 6.30
CA VAL A 86 -1.83 2.03 5.03
C VAL A 86 -0.50 2.77 5.14
N MET A 87 -0.49 3.97 5.72
CA MET A 87 0.75 4.72 5.96
C MET A 87 1.72 3.97 6.88
N GLN A 88 1.21 3.37 7.95
CA GLN A 88 2.06 2.54 8.82
C GLN A 88 2.58 1.32 8.07
N TRP A 89 1.73 0.64 7.30
CA TRP A 89 2.14 -0.50 6.50
C TRP A 89 3.24 -0.12 5.51
N LEU A 90 3.18 1.06 4.88
CA LEU A 90 4.24 1.56 4.01
C LEU A 90 5.56 1.77 4.77
N ASN A 91 5.51 2.30 6.00
CA ASN A 91 6.72 2.48 6.82
C ASN A 91 7.35 1.13 7.19
N GLU A 92 6.54 0.14 7.59
CA GLU A 92 7.04 -1.20 7.89
C GLU A 92 7.55 -1.91 6.63
N ASN A 93 6.87 -1.69 5.51
CA ASN A 93 7.28 -2.23 4.21
C ASN A 93 8.65 -1.70 3.79
N ASP A 94 8.94 -0.43 4.05
CA ASP A 94 10.25 0.17 3.82
C ASP A 94 11.36 -0.53 4.63
N GLU A 95 11.13 -0.77 5.93
CA GLU A 95 12.10 -1.44 6.81
C GLU A 95 12.35 -2.88 6.36
N ILE A 96 11.28 -3.63 6.10
CA ILE A 96 11.35 -5.01 5.60
C ILE A 96 12.07 -5.06 4.25
N SER A 97 11.76 -4.11 3.36
CA SER A 97 12.42 -4.01 2.06
C SER A 97 13.91 -3.78 2.26
N MET A 98 14.33 -2.87 3.15
CA MET A 98 15.75 -2.62 3.44
C MET A 98 16.50 -3.85 3.95
N ASP A 99 15.92 -4.60 4.87
CA ASP A 99 16.52 -5.84 5.36
C ASP A 99 16.61 -6.90 4.25
N PHE A 100 15.59 -7.00 3.40
CA PHE A 100 15.61 -7.88 2.24
C PHE A 100 16.74 -7.51 1.26
N LEU A 101 16.88 -6.22 0.94
CA LEU A 101 17.96 -5.71 0.11
C LEU A 101 19.32 -6.09 0.70
N ARG A 102 19.56 -5.74 1.97
CA ARG A 102 20.82 -6.03 2.68
C ARG A 102 21.18 -7.51 2.63
N ASN A 103 20.20 -8.38 2.84
CA ASN A 103 20.38 -9.83 2.76
C ASN A 103 20.69 -10.30 1.33
N ALA A 104 20.02 -9.75 0.31
CA ALA A 104 20.29 -10.06 -1.09
C ALA A 104 21.73 -9.70 -1.48
N TYR A 105 22.22 -8.53 -1.09
CA TYR A 105 23.62 -8.15 -1.32
C TYR A 105 24.62 -9.01 -0.55
N GLN A 106 24.35 -9.36 0.70
CA GLN A 106 25.29 -10.20 1.45
C GLN A 106 25.43 -11.59 0.82
N ARG A 107 24.33 -12.15 0.30
CA ARG A 107 24.37 -13.39 -0.50
C ARG A 107 25.18 -13.19 -1.77
N ASP A 108 24.85 -12.17 -2.55
CA ASP A 108 25.52 -11.90 -3.83
C ASP A 108 27.02 -11.59 -3.67
N LYS A 109 27.39 -10.89 -2.59
CA LYS A 109 28.79 -10.65 -2.22
C LYS A 109 29.52 -11.95 -1.91
N LYS A 110 28.87 -12.90 -1.22
CA LYS A 110 29.45 -14.22 -0.92
C LYS A 110 29.63 -15.03 -2.21
N ASP A 111 28.72 -14.86 -3.16
CA ASP A 111 28.75 -15.52 -4.46
C ASP A 111 29.64 -14.79 -5.47
N GLY A 112 30.34 -13.72 -5.08
CA GLY A 112 31.27 -13.01 -5.96
C GLY A 112 30.62 -12.11 -7.02
N PHE A 113 29.36 -11.70 -6.82
CA PHE A 113 28.59 -10.86 -7.74
C PHE A 113 28.51 -11.44 -9.16
N HIS A 114 28.21 -12.74 -9.26
CA HIS A 114 28.00 -13.35 -10.58
C HIS A 114 26.92 -12.61 -11.36
N ARG A 115 27.20 -12.38 -12.65
CA ARG A 115 26.24 -11.80 -13.58
C ARG A 115 24.99 -12.68 -13.62
N SER A 116 23.81 -12.05 -13.58
CA SER A 116 22.52 -12.75 -13.60
C SER A 116 22.30 -13.55 -14.89
N SER A 117 22.94 -13.15 -15.99
CA SER A 117 23.02 -13.92 -17.23
C SER A 117 24.23 -13.49 -18.08
N GLY A 118 24.56 -14.26 -19.12
CA GLY A 118 25.64 -13.91 -20.06
C GLY A 118 25.44 -12.57 -20.78
N GLN A 119 24.19 -12.07 -20.86
CA GLN A 119 23.84 -10.80 -21.49
C GLN A 119 23.60 -9.66 -20.49
N ALA A 120 23.31 -9.95 -19.23
CA ALA A 120 22.99 -8.93 -18.22
C ALA A 120 24.26 -8.33 -17.61
N LEU A 121 24.32 -7.01 -17.50
CA LEU A 121 25.44 -6.28 -16.87
C LEU A 121 25.32 -6.17 -15.35
N PHE A 122 24.29 -6.78 -14.76
CA PHE A 122 23.99 -6.69 -13.34
C PHE A 122 23.90 -8.08 -12.71
N SER A 123 24.22 -8.15 -11.42
CA SER A 123 24.19 -9.36 -10.62
C SER A 123 22.78 -9.67 -10.10
N ASN A 124 22.63 -10.84 -9.47
CA ASN A 124 21.31 -11.33 -9.01
C ASN A 124 20.67 -10.43 -7.94
N SER A 125 21.46 -9.73 -7.12
CA SER A 125 20.91 -8.81 -6.12
C SER A 125 20.08 -7.68 -6.73
N VAL A 126 20.44 -7.19 -7.93
CA VAL A 126 19.67 -6.15 -8.63
C VAL A 126 18.28 -6.67 -9.02
N VAL A 127 18.19 -7.92 -9.49
CA VAL A 127 16.90 -8.55 -9.84
C VAL A 127 16.02 -8.73 -8.59
N ASP A 128 16.61 -9.18 -7.49
CA ASP A 128 15.93 -9.33 -6.19
C ASP A 128 15.35 -7.98 -5.71
N VAL A 129 16.13 -6.89 -5.81
CA VAL A 129 15.72 -5.53 -5.45
C VAL A 129 14.47 -5.10 -6.23
N PHE A 130 14.53 -5.19 -7.56
CA PHE A 130 13.41 -4.76 -8.42
C PHE A 130 12.18 -5.65 -8.24
N THR A 131 12.37 -6.94 -7.98
CA THR A 131 11.27 -7.85 -7.69
C THR A 131 10.55 -7.45 -6.40
N GLN A 132 11.30 -7.15 -5.33
CA GLN A 132 10.72 -6.69 -4.06
C GLN A 132 9.95 -5.37 -4.22
N LEU A 133 10.54 -4.38 -4.91
CA LEU A 133 9.86 -3.08 -5.14
C LEU A 133 8.58 -3.22 -5.96
N ASN A 134 8.60 -4.05 -7.00
CA ASN A 134 7.42 -4.30 -7.81
C ASN A 134 6.31 -4.98 -7.00
N GLN A 135 6.65 -5.93 -6.12
CA GLN A 135 5.65 -6.55 -5.24
C GLN A 135 4.99 -5.53 -4.31
N CYS A 136 5.77 -4.63 -3.72
CA CYS A 136 5.24 -3.57 -2.87
C CYS A 136 4.34 -2.61 -3.66
N PHE A 137 4.77 -2.23 -4.86
CA PHE A 137 4.01 -1.37 -5.76
C PHE A 137 2.70 -2.01 -6.23
N ASP A 138 2.69 -3.32 -6.50
CA ASP A 138 1.49 -4.06 -6.89
C ASP A 138 0.46 -4.11 -5.76
N ILE A 139 0.90 -4.21 -4.50
CA ILE A 139 0.00 -4.13 -3.34
C ILE A 139 -0.62 -2.74 -3.26
N MET A 140 0.17 -1.67 -3.45
CA MET A 140 -0.36 -0.31 -3.49
C MET A 140 -1.37 -0.12 -4.63
N LYS A 141 -1.08 -0.61 -5.84
CA LYS A 141 -2.02 -0.55 -6.96
C LYS A 141 -3.34 -1.24 -6.66
N LYS A 142 -3.31 -2.40 -5.98
CA LYS A 142 -4.52 -3.13 -5.57
C LYS A 142 -5.41 -2.37 -4.59
N LEU A 143 -4.87 -1.37 -3.88
CA LEU A 143 -5.70 -0.48 -3.08
C LEU A 143 -6.70 0.29 -3.95
N GLU A 144 -6.40 0.52 -5.24
CA GLU A 144 -7.18 1.28 -6.24
C GLU A 144 -7.93 2.44 -5.58
N CYS A 145 -7.17 3.38 -5.02
CA CYS A 145 -7.76 4.48 -4.27
C CYS A 145 -8.54 5.41 -5.21
N PRO A 146 -9.88 5.54 -5.07
CA PRO A 146 -10.68 6.49 -5.83
C PRO A 146 -10.31 7.96 -5.60
N ASP A 147 -9.67 8.29 -4.47
CA ASP A 147 -9.21 9.64 -4.19
C ASP A 147 -7.80 9.86 -4.78
N PRO A 148 -7.66 10.71 -5.83
CA PRO A 148 -6.37 10.99 -6.43
C PRO A 148 -5.39 11.67 -5.46
N VAL A 149 -5.86 12.45 -4.47
CA VAL A 149 -5.00 13.16 -3.51
C VAL A 149 -4.40 12.19 -2.50
N VAL A 150 -5.20 11.27 -1.96
CA VAL A 150 -4.72 10.25 -1.04
C VAL A 150 -3.84 9.23 -1.77
N ASN A 151 -4.22 8.84 -2.99
CA ASN A 151 -3.39 8.00 -3.84
C ASN A 151 -2.02 8.64 -4.13
N ASP A 152 -2.01 9.93 -4.48
CA ASP A 152 -0.78 10.68 -4.68
C ASP A 152 0.06 10.75 -3.40
N ARG A 153 -0.55 10.89 -2.22
CA ARG A 153 0.17 10.85 -0.94
C ARG A 153 0.84 9.48 -0.69
N PHE A 154 0.17 8.38 -1.00
CA PHE A 154 0.76 7.04 -0.90
C PHE A 154 1.91 6.83 -1.89
N LEU A 155 1.73 7.25 -3.15
CA LEU A 155 2.75 7.17 -4.19
C LEU A 155 3.96 8.07 -3.87
N ASN A 156 3.72 9.28 -3.36
CA ASN A 156 4.77 10.19 -2.91
C ASN A 156 5.55 9.60 -1.74
N ARG A 157 4.90 8.98 -0.74
CA ARG A 157 5.61 8.29 0.34
C ARG A 157 6.45 7.12 -0.16
N PHE A 158 5.88 6.27 -1.01
CA PHE A 158 6.60 5.14 -1.60
C PHE A 158 7.82 5.57 -2.42
N SER A 159 7.70 6.67 -3.18
CA SER A 159 8.78 7.18 -4.03
C SER A 159 9.85 7.98 -3.26
N GLN A 160 9.46 8.80 -2.27
CA GLN A 160 10.39 9.62 -1.49
C GLN A 160 11.33 8.79 -0.61
N ASP A 161 10.85 7.68 -0.04
CA ASP A 161 11.66 6.88 0.87
C ASP A 161 12.20 5.61 0.21
N GLY A 162 11.42 4.92 -0.63
CA GLY A 162 11.81 3.63 -1.21
C GLY A 162 12.89 3.74 -2.29
N ILE A 163 12.76 4.70 -3.21
CA ILE A 163 13.65 4.83 -4.39
C ILE A 163 15.07 5.30 -4.00
N PRO A 164 15.26 6.36 -3.18
CA PRO A 164 16.60 6.80 -2.80
C PRO A 164 17.35 5.77 -1.96
N LYS A 165 16.64 5.00 -1.12
CA LYS A 165 17.21 3.91 -0.32
C LYS A 165 17.74 2.78 -1.20
N VAL A 166 16.97 2.39 -2.22
CA VAL A 166 17.41 1.42 -3.24
C VAL A 166 18.59 1.95 -4.04
N PHE A 167 18.56 3.21 -4.44
CA PHE A 167 19.64 3.81 -5.24
C PHE A 167 20.95 3.90 -4.44
N SER A 168 20.87 4.29 -3.16
CA SER A 168 21.99 4.26 -2.22
C SER A 168 22.57 2.84 -2.06
N PHE A 169 21.72 1.81 -2.17
CA PHE A 169 22.10 0.42 -2.11
C PHE A 169 22.77 -0.12 -3.38
N CYS A 170 22.28 0.27 -4.56
CA CYS A 170 22.83 -0.13 -5.85
C CYS A 170 24.12 0.64 -6.22
N LEU A 171 24.30 1.87 -5.71
CA LEU A 171 25.46 2.72 -6.00
C LEU A 171 26.82 2.04 -5.72
N PRO A 172 27.03 1.37 -4.56
CA PRO A 172 28.26 0.62 -4.28
C PRO A 172 28.49 -0.60 -5.18
N ILE A 173 27.42 -1.16 -5.75
CA ILE A 173 27.47 -2.33 -6.65
C ILE A 173 27.92 -1.86 -8.04
N CYS A 174 27.24 -0.85 -8.61
CA CYS A 174 27.64 -0.25 -9.89
C CYS A 174 29.05 0.37 -9.87
N ASN A 175 29.45 0.99 -8.77
CA ASN A 175 30.79 1.61 -8.69
C ASN A 175 31.94 0.60 -8.67
N ARG A 176 31.71 -0.66 -8.26
CA ARG A 176 32.76 -1.69 -8.33
C ARG A 176 32.99 -2.19 -9.74
N ASP A 177 31.93 -2.32 -10.53
CA ASP A 177 32.02 -2.70 -11.95
C ASP A 177 32.77 -1.66 -12.79
N LEU A 178 32.73 -0.38 -12.40
CA LEU A 178 33.50 0.70 -13.05
C LEU A 178 34.99 0.73 -12.68
N THR A 179 35.37 0.21 -11.51
CA THR A 179 36.78 0.16 -11.09
C THR A 179 37.50 -1.13 -11.46
N ALA A 180 36.77 -2.13 -11.96
CA ALA A 180 37.31 -3.42 -12.40
C ALA A 180 37.44 -3.55 -13.93
N ALA A 181 37.15 -2.48 -14.68
CA ALA A 181 37.39 -2.33 -16.12
C ALA A 181 38.52 -1.33 -16.36
#